data_AF-A0A4Q3AFB9-F1
#
_entry.id   AF-A0A4Q3AFB9-F1
#
_cell.length_a   1.000
_cell.length_b   1.000
_cell.length_c   1.000
_cell.angle_alpha   90.00
_cell.angle_beta   90.00
_cell.angle_gamma   90.00
#
_symmetry.space_group_name_H-M   'P 1'
#
loop_
_entity.id
_entity.type
_entity.pdbx_description
1 polymer ?
#
loop_
_entity_poly.entity_id
_entity_poly.type
_entity_poly.pdbx_seq_one_letter_code
_entity_poly.pdbx_strand_id
1 'polypeptide(L)'
;MTRPGRYEVHVWQGCGKDSGGSEVEISVGDQRARFTVEDTGHFQNFKERTVGTLNFEKAGPQKLVVRALSKPGVAVMDLRQVILVPLP
;
A
#
# COMPACT_ATOMS: atom_id res chain seq x y z
N MET A 1 -9.45 7.08 -11.67
CA MET A 1 -10.66 6.72 -10.91
C MET A 1 -11.88 7.21 -11.66
N THR A 2 -12.88 6.36 -11.94
CA THR A 2 -14.12 6.80 -12.63
C THR A 2 -15.21 7.27 -11.67
N ARG A 3 -15.09 6.93 -10.39
CA ARG A 3 -15.99 7.35 -9.31
C ARG A 3 -15.17 8.12 -8.25
N PRO A 4 -15.63 9.31 -7.81
CA PRO A 4 -15.07 9.97 -6.64
C PRO A 4 -15.58 9.31 -5.36
N GLY A 5 -14.87 9.55 -4.25
CA GLY A 5 -15.25 9.09 -2.91
C GLY A 5 -14.09 8.51 -2.13
N ARG A 6 -14.42 7.92 -0.98
CA ARG A 6 -13.46 7.24 -0.11
C ARG A 6 -13.25 5.80 -0.55
N TYR A 7 -12.00 5.35 -0.45
CA TYR A 7 -11.59 4.00 -0.78
C TYR A 7 -10.71 3.44 0.33
N GLU A 8 -10.91 2.17 0.68
CA GLU A 8 -9.89 1.38 1.35
C GLU A 8 -8.77 1.07 0.36
N VAL A 9 -7.53 1.17 0.85
CA VAL A 9 -6.34 0.84 0.10
C VAL A 9 -5.86 -0.52 0.57
N HIS A 10 -5.89 -1.48 -0.33
CA HIS A 10 -5.38 -2.82 -0.10
C HIS A 10 -4.06 -2.97 -0.86
N VAL A 11 -3.10 -3.65 -0.25
CA VAL A 11 -1.84 -4.05 -0.90
C VAL A 11 -1.73 -5.56 -0.91
N TRP A 12 -1.21 -6.10 -2.00
CA TRP A 12 -0.74 -7.47 -2.06
C TRP A 12 0.78 -7.46 -1.95
N GLN A 13 1.26 -7.74 -0.75
CA GLN A 13 2.70 -7.68 -0.42
C GLN A 13 3.28 -9.05 -0.09
N GLY A 14 4.50 -9.30 -0.55
CA GLY A 14 5.36 -10.38 -0.09
C GLY A 14 6.58 -9.80 0.64
N CYS A 15 7.04 -10.46 1.69
CA CYS A 15 8.25 -10.07 2.41
C CYS A 15 8.95 -11.32 2.96
N GLY A 16 10.26 -11.42 2.75
CA GLY A 16 11.06 -12.52 3.25
C GLY A 16 11.06 -12.60 4.78
N LYS A 17 11.35 -13.80 5.28
CA LYS A 17 11.55 -14.03 6.71
C LYS A 17 12.57 -13.03 7.29
N ASP A 18 12.25 -12.49 8.45
CA ASP A 18 13.03 -11.52 9.22
C ASP A 18 13.34 -10.23 8.44
N SER A 19 12.59 -9.93 7.37
CA SER A 19 12.77 -8.73 6.52
C SER A 19 11.64 -7.70 6.63
N GLY A 20 10.64 -7.95 7.49
CA GLY A 20 9.55 -7.01 7.75
C GLY A 20 10.00 -5.73 8.47
N GLY A 21 9.05 -4.84 8.75
CA GLY A 21 9.30 -3.62 9.54
C GLY A 21 9.67 -2.38 8.73
N SER A 22 9.69 -2.45 7.40
CA SER A 22 9.84 -1.26 6.56
C SER A 22 8.59 -0.39 6.63
N GLU A 23 8.77 0.92 6.80
CA GLU A 23 7.69 1.90 6.74
C GLU A 23 7.44 2.33 5.29
N VAL A 24 6.19 2.26 4.84
CA VAL A 24 5.79 2.62 3.48
C VAL A 24 4.62 3.59 3.53
N GLU A 25 4.58 4.51 2.58
CA GLU A 25 3.51 5.47 2.38
C GLU A 25 2.89 5.29 0.98
N ILE A 26 1.56 5.23 0.92
CA ILE A 26 0.77 5.37 -0.30
C ILE A 26 0.10 6.73 -0.27
N SER A 27 0.27 7.52 -1.33
CA SER A 27 -0.30 8.88 -1.39
C SER A 27 -1.00 9.21 -2.69
N VAL A 28 -1.98 10.10 -2.57
CA VAL A 28 -2.65 10.80 -3.68
C VAL A 28 -2.78 12.28 -3.30
N GLY A 29 -2.14 13.16 -4.07
CA GLY A 29 -1.97 14.56 -3.66
C GLY A 29 -1.30 14.65 -2.29
N ASP A 30 -1.96 15.33 -1.35
CA ASP A 30 -1.47 15.50 0.03
C ASP A 30 -1.92 14.41 1.01
N GLN A 31 -2.82 13.52 0.59
CA GLN A 31 -3.32 12.43 1.42
C GLN A 31 -2.32 11.28 1.46
N ARG A 32 -2.16 10.68 2.65
CA ARG A 32 -1.15 9.64 2.93
C ARG A 32 -1.77 8.52 3.76
N ALA A 33 -1.62 7.29 3.31
CA ALA A 33 -1.85 6.08 4.08
C ALA A 33 -0.47 5.46 4.37
N ARG A 34 -0.13 5.29 5.65
CA ARG A 34 1.16 4.73 6.09
C ARG A 34 0.95 3.37 6.71
N PHE A 35 1.87 2.46 6.43
CA PHE A 35 1.85 1.13 7.01
C PHE A 35 3.26 0.57 7.16
N THR A 36 3.41 -0.28 8.18
CA THR A 36 4.57 -1.13 8.37
C THR A 36 4.39 -2.40 7.55
N VAL A 37 5.41 -2.78 6.77
CA VAL A 37 5.45 -4.04 6.02
C VAL A 37 5.49 -5.22 6.99
N GLU A 38 4.62 -6.19 6.76
CA GLU A 38 4.59 -7.45 7.53
C GLU A 38 5.56 -8.46 6.91
N ASP A 39 6.26 -9.20 7.76
CA ASP A 39 6.96 -10.40 7.37
C ASP A 39 5.95 -11.47 6.91
N THR A 40 6.12 -12.00 5.69
CA THR A 40 5.26 -13.06 5.16
C THR A 40 5.94 -14.43 5.14
N GLY A 41 7.15 -14.54 5.70
CA GLY A 41 7.98 -15.74 5.80
C GLY A 41 8.75 -16.06 4.52
N HIS A 42 8.32 -15.54 3.38
CA HIS A 42 8.97 -15.75 2.08
C HIS A 42 8.51 -14.70 1.08
N PHE A 43 9.40 -14.20 0.22
CA PHE A 43 9.09 -13.13 -0.76
C PHE A 43 7.92 -13.46 -1.70
N GLN A 44 7.71 -14.74 -2.00
CA GLN A 44 6.61 -15.20 -2.86
C GLN A 44 5.32 -15.55 -2.11
N ASN A 45 5.32 -15.48 -0.76
CA ASN A 45 4.11 -15.67 0.03
C ASN A 45 3.35 -14.34 0.13
N PHE A 46 2.59 -14.01 -0.91
CA PHE A 46 1.84 -12.75 -0.97
C PHE A 46 0.64 -12.78 -0.02
N LYS A 47 0.49 -11.72 0.77
CA LYS A 47 -0.68 -11.50 1.63
C LYS A 47 -1.37 -10.19 1.24
N GLU A 48 -2.69 -10.26 1.18
CA GLU A 48 -3.53 -9.06 1.09
C GLU A 48 -3.62 -8.37 2.44
N ARG A 49 -3.45 -7.05 2.44
CA ARG A 49 -3.57 -6.22 3.63
C ARG A 49 -4.28 -4.92 3.33
N THR A 50 -5.24 -4.55 4.16
CA THR A 50 -5.79 -3.19 4.21
C THR A 50 -4.82 -2.29 4.95
N VAL A 51 -4.32 -1.24 4.28
CA VAL A 51 -3.24 -0.38 4.80
C VAL A 51 -3.65 1.06 5.05
N GLY A 52 -4.93 1.38 4.85
CA GLY A 52 -5.52 2.68 5.15
C GLY A 52 -6.61 3.06 4.17
N THR A 53 -6.96 4.34 4.16
CA THR A 53 -8.01 4.88 3.29
C THR A 53 -7.52 6.14 2.57
N LEU A 54 -7.97 6.34 1.35
CA LEU A 54 -7.74 7.57 0.58
C LEU A 54 -9.06 8.10 0.02
N ASN A 55 -9.21 9.42 -0.01
CA ASN A 55 -10.36 10.10 -0.61
C ASN A 55 -10.00 10.64 -2.01
N PHE A 56 -10.79 10.32 -3.02
CA PHE A 56 -10.63 10.85 -4.37
C PHE A 56 -11.76 11.84 -4.63
N GLU A 57 -11.47 13.13 -4.52
CA GLU A 57 -12.48 14.19 -4.63
C GLU A 57 -13.08 14.30 -6.04
N LYS A 58 -12.32 13.89 -7.06
CA LYS A 58 -12.71 14.01 -8.46
C LYS A 58 -12.50 12.69 -9.20
N ALA A 59 -13.39 12.42 -10.15
CA ALA A 59 -13.15 11.40 -11.17
C ALA A 59 -12.04 11.86 -12.14
N GLY A 60 -11.48 10.90 -12.88
CA GLY A 60 -10.41 11.09 -13.84
C GLY A 60 -9.08 10.40 -13.44
N PRO A 61 -8.04 10.53 -14.26
CA PRO A 61 -6.70 10.09 -13.93
C PRO A 61 -6.18 10.77 -12.67
N GLN A 62 -5.54 10.00 -11.79
CA GLN A 62 -4.95 10.48 -10.54
C GLN A 62 -3.61 9.77 -10.36
N LYS A 63 -2.62 10.45 -9.76
CA LYS A 63 -1.32 9.87 -9.47
C LYS A 63 -1.34 9.24 -8.08
N LEU A 64 -1.23 7.92 -8.03
CA LEU A 64 -0.98 7.16 -6.80
C LEU A 64 0.53 6.94 -6.69
N VAL A 65 1.12 7.31 -5.56
CA VAL A 65 2.56 7.15 -5.30
C VAL A 65 2.74 6.16 -4.17
N VAL A 66 3.63 5.18 -4.35
CA VAL A 66 4.09 4.29 -3.29
C VAL A 66 5.54 4.64 -2.98
N ARG A 67 5.86 4.93 -1.72
CA ARG A 67 7.18 5.36 -1.29
C ARG A 67 7.62 4.62 -0.05
N ALA A 68 8.80 4.01 -0.11
CA ALA A 68 9.47 3.51 1.09
C ALA A 68 10.00 4.69 1.91
N LEU A 69 9.73 4.68 3.22
CA LEU A 69 10.23 5.66 4.19
C LEU A 69 11.41 5.12 4.97
N SER A 70 11.46 3.80 5.19
CA SER A 70 12.57 3.10 5.83
C SER A 70 12.80 1.73 5.20
N LYS A 71 13.98 1.17 5.46
CA LYS A 71 14.39 -0.18 5.04
C LYS A 71 15.34 -0.78 6.08
N PRO A 72 14.84 -1.23 7.24
CA PRO A 72 15.67 -1.86 8.26
C PRO A 72 16.15 -3.26 7.84
N GLY A 73 15.35 -3.96 7.03
CA GLY A 73 15.64 -5.31 6.56
C GLY A 73 16.42 -5.37 5.24
N VAL A 74 16.54 -6.58 4.71
CA VAL A 74 17.24 -6.86 3.45
C VAL A 74 16.52 -6.21 2.26
N ALA A 75 15.19 -6.13 2.30
CA ALA A 75 14.32 -5.52 1.29
C ALA A 75 13.21 -4.69 1.95
N VAL A 76 12.48 -3.90 1.15
CA VAL A 76 11.26 -3.22 1.63
C VAL A 76 10.10 -4.20 1.60
N MET A 77 9.69 -4.62 0.40
CA MET A 77 8.69 -5.67 0.12
C MET A 77 8.66 -5.93 -1.40
N ASP A 78 8.09 -7.07 -1.81
CA ASP A 78 7.57 -7.25 -3.16
C ASP A 78 6.11 -6.79 -3.20
N LEU A 79 5.81 -5.78 -4.01
CA LEU A 79 4.45 -5.25 -4.17
C LEU A 79 3.85 -5.71 -5.49
N ARG A 80 2.81 -6.54 -5.42
CA ARG A 80 2.18 -7.11 -6.62
C ARG A 80 1.01 -6.27 -7.11
N GLN A 81 0.18 -5.79 -6.20
CA GLN A 81 -1.01 -5.00 -6.52
C GLN A 81 -1.31 -3.97 -5.44
N VAL A 82 -1.92 -2.87 -5.88
CA VAL A 82 -2.66 -1.95 -5.01
C VAL A 82 -4.10 -1.95 -5.51
N ILE A 83 -5.03 -2.26 -4.62
CA ILE A 83 -6.47 -2.34 -4.92
C ILE A 83 -7.16 -1.23 -4.14
N LEU A 84 -8.01 -0.47 -4.82
CA LEU A 84 -8.82 0.59 -4.22
C LEU A 84 -10.27 0.07 -4.12
N VAL A 85 -10.72 -0.24 -2.91
CA VAL A 85 -12.07 -0.76 -2.65
C VAL A 85 -12.97 0.42 -2.23
N PRO A 86 -14.05 0.74 -2.98
CA PRO A 86 -14.93 1.85 -2.60
C PRO A 86 -15.56 1.59 -1.23
N LEU A 87 -15.54 2.60 -0.36
CA LEU A 87 -16.30 2.60 0.89
C LEU A 87 -17.73 3.10 0.65
N PRO A 88 -18.72 2.65 1.46
CA PRO A 88 -20.09 3.15 1.44
C PRO A 88 -20.19 4.67 1.63
#